data_AF-A0A9J6EJM5-F1
#
_entry.id   AF-A0A9J6EJM5-F1
#
_cell.length_a   1.000
_cell.length_b   1.000
_cell.length_c   1.000
_cell.angle_alpha   90.00
_cell.angle_beta   90.00
_cell.angle_gamma   90.00
#
_symmetry.space_group_name_H-M   'P 1'
#
loop_
_entity.id
_entity.type
_entity.pdbx_description
1 polymer ?
#
loop_
_entity_poly.entity_id
_entity_poly.type
_entity_poly.pdbx_seq_one_letter_code
_entity_poly.pdbx_strand_id
1 'polypeptide(L)'
;MSLLHAEKLVKFCASGSAITHEVFVRGVKISMNGSYEPDSLLETVDAMPVCSGESLLCEFPFASSGKNLKVWNGKLYHHNCKGTSSQDERRCMSCKYLRKLLVNQRYQKKKTAGKLTHATKLKAKAQTLRRLRNKVKTLDQTIAQLKLENEEIEKSALLGKIDKLPSKQKNPIMQCFEAVRRKSRNAVRYNPDWMLECVIMHM
;
A
#
# COMPACT_ATOMS: atom_id res chain seq x y z
N MET A 1 -31.37 -17.40 -27.04
CA MET A 1 -32.07 -17.40 -25.74
C MET A 1 -31.71 -16.12 -25.01
N SER A 2 -32.66 -15.19 -24.93
CA SER A 2 -32.52 -13.91 -24.22
C SER A 2 -32.25 -14.18 -22.75
N LEU A 3 -31.01 -13.96 -22.31
CA LEU A 3 -30.63 -14.01 -20.90
C LEU A 3 -31.34 -12.85 -20.21
N LEU A 4 -32.50 -13.14 -19.61
CA LEU A 4 -33.12 -12.27 -18.62
C LEU A 4 -32.10 -12.09 -17.49
N HIS A 5 -31.41 -10.93 -17.49
CA HIS A 5 -30.51 -10.51 -16.41
C HIS A 5 -31.32 -10.00 -15.22
N ALA A 6 -32.38 -10.72 -14.86
CA ALA A 6 -33.21 -10.36 -13.72
C ALA A 6 -32.43 -10.61 -12.44
N GLU A 7 -32.37 -9.59 -11.57
CA GLU A 7 -31.74 -9.73 -10.26
C GLU A 7 -32.54 -10.67 -9.35
N LYS A 8 -33.87 -10.57 -9.43
CA LYS A 8 -34.85 -11.44 -8.78
C LYS A 8 -35.92 -11.82 -9.82
N LEU A 9 -36.37 -13.06 -9.78
CA LEU A 9 -37.41 -13.58 -10.65
C LEU A 9 -38.26 -14.56 -9.85
N VAL A 10 -39.57 -14.35 -9.85
CA VAL A 10 -40.55 -15.29 -9.31
C VAL A 10 -41.34 -15.84 -10.49
N LYS A 11 -41.41 -17.17 -10.60
CA LYS A 11 -42.28 -17.84 -11.58
C LYS A 11 -43.44 -18.47 -10.82
N PHE A 12 -44.66 -18.12 -11.21
CA PHE A 12 -45.85 -18.80 -10.75
C PHE A 12 -46.29 -19.82 -11.80
N CYS A 13 -46.53 -21.05 -11.37
CA CYS A 13 -47.04 -22.13 -12.21
C CYS A 13 -48.37 -22.60 -11.63
N ALA A 14 -49.45 -22.44 -12.39
CA ALA A 14 -50.76 -22.95 -12.03
C ALA A 14 -50.93 -24.37 -12.54
N SER A 15 -51.19 -25.30 -11.63
CA SER A 15 -51.44 -26.72 -11.93
C SER A 15 -52.81 -27.09 -11.36
N GLY A 16 -53.88 -26.84 -12.11
CA GLY A 16 -55.25 -27.01 -11.62
C GLY A 16 -55.62 -25.93 -10.58
N SER A 17 -56.07 -26.33 -9.39
CA SER A 17 -56.43 -25.41 -8.29
C SER A 17 -55.25 -24.99 -7.41
N ALA A 18 -54.04 -25.53 -7.64
CA ALA A 18 -52.85 -25.22 -6.86
C ALA A 18 -51.91 -24.27 -7.62
N ILE A 19 -51.49 -23.19 -6.96
CA ILE A 19 -50.45 -22.28 -7.44
C ILE A 19 -49.12 -22.70 -6.82
N THR A 20 -48.16 -23.08 -7.67
CA THR A 20 -46.78 -23.34 -7.25
C THR A 20 -45.89 -22.16 -7.64
N HIS A 21 -44.80 -21.96 -6.91
CA HIS A 21 -43.88 -20.86 -7.17
C HIS A 21 -42.43 -21.33 -7.21
N GLU A 22 -41.63 -20.72 -8.07
CA GLU A 22 -40.18 -20.88 -8.11
C GLU A 22 -39.50 -19.52 -8.01
N VAL A 23 -38.64 -19.34 -7.02
CA VAL A 23 -37.89 -18.10 -6.82
C VAL A 23 -36.46 -18.28 -7.29
N PHE A 24 -36.00 -17.34 -8.11
CA PHE A 24 -34.64 -17.26 -8.60
C PHE A 24 -34.03 -15.91 -8.23
N VAL A 25 -32.82 -15.93 -7.69
CA VAL A 25 -32.00 -14.72 -7.48
C VAL A 25 -30.75 -14.84 -8.33
N ARG A 26 -30.62 -13.98 -9.33
CA ARG A 26 -29.55 -13.99 -10.35
C ARG A 26 -29.32 -15.37 -10.97
N GLY A 27 -30.43 -16.03 -11.33
CA GLY A 27 -30.44 -17.35 -11.96
C GLY A 27 -30.19 -18.53 -11.01
N VAL A 28 -30.01 -18.31 -9.70
CA VAL A 28 -29.91 -19.38 -8.70
C VAL A 28 -31.28 -19.61 -8.07
N LYS A 29 -31.78 -20.86 -8.13
CA LYS A 29 -33.04 -21.26 -7.49
C LYS A 29 -32.88 -21.22 -5.96
N ILE A 30 -33.80 -20.53 -5.28
CA ILE A 30 -33.87 -20.46 -3.83
C ILE A 30 -35.04 -21.33 -3.37
N SER A 31 -34.76 -22.24 -2.44
CA SER A 31 -35.79 -23.00 -1.75
C SER A 31 -36.45 -22.11 -0.70
N MET A 32 -37.68 -21.70 -0.94
CA MET A 32 -38.54 -21.10 0.07
C MET A 32 -39.49 -22.18 0.59
N ASN A 33 -39.51 -22.37 1.91
CA ASN A 33 -40.42 -23.31 2.55
C ASN A 33 -41.66 -22.52 3.00
N GLY A 34 -42.84 -22.93 2.57
CA GLY A 34 -44.12 -22.34 2.98
C GLY A 34 -45.11 -22.18 1.83
N SER A 35 -46.41 -22.19 2.17
CA SER A 35 -47.47 -21.71 1.28
C SER A 35 -47.56 -20.21 1.47
N TYR A 36 -47.21 -19.45 0.43
CA TYR A 36 -47.31 -17.99 0.43
C TYR A 36 -48.42 -17.58 -0.52
N GLU A 37 -49.26 -16.64 -0.09
CA GLU A 37 -50.08 -15.87 -1.03
C GLU A 37 -49.16 -15.15 -2.02
N PRO A 38 -49.54 -15.02 -3.31
CA PRO A 38 -48.68 -14.44 -4.34
C PRO A 38 -48.11 -13.06 -3.98
N ASP A 39 -48.93 -12.19 -3.40
CA ASP A 39 -48.53 -10.83 -3.02
C ASP A 39 -47.51 -10.83 -1.87
N SER A 40 -47.75 -11.64 -0.84
CA SER A 40 -46.82 -11.79 0.30
C SER A 40 -45.49 -12.41 -0.13
N LEU A 41 -45.51 -13.32 -1.10
CA LEU A 41 -44.30 -13.87 -1.69
C LEU A 41 -43.50 -12.80 -2.41
N LEU A 42 -44.16 -11.97 -3.23
CA LEU A 42 -43.51 -10.90 -3.98
C LEU A 42 -42.86 -9.87 -3.03
N GLU A 43 -43.57 -9.45 -1.98
CA GLU A 43 -43.02 -8.56 -0.94
C GLU A 43 -41.79 -9.17 -0.25
N THR A 44 -41.87 -10.46 0.11
CA THR A 44 -40.76 -11.18 0.77
C THR A 44 -39.55 -11.27 -0.17
N VAL A 45 -39.78 -11.58 -1.44
CA VAL A 45 -38.71 -11.66 -2.44
C VAL A 45 -38.11 -10.29 -2.68
N ASP A 46 -38.91 -9.24 -2.75
CA ASP A 46 -38.42 -7.87 -2.94
C ASP A 46 -37.61 -7.36 -1.75
N ALA A 47 -37.99 -7.75 -0.53
CA ALA A 47 -37.21 -7.47 0.69
C ALA A 47 -35.93 -8.30 0.83
N MET A 48 -35.74 -9.38 0.06
CA MET A 48 -34.54 -10.22 0.21
C MET A 48 -33.25 -9.47 -0.11
N PRO A 49 -32.27 -9.44 0.81
CA PRO A 49 -30.97 -8.82 0.57
C PRO A 49 -30.19 -9.62 -0.49
N VAL A 50 -29.83 -8.93 -1.57
CA VAL A 50 -29.05 -9.52 -2.66
C VAL A 50 -27.56 -9.35 -2.38
N CYS A 51 -26.81 -10.46 -2.45
CA CYS A 51 -25.37 -10.45 -2.29
C CYS A 51 -24.75 -9.53 -3.34
N SER A 52 -24.04 -8.47 -2.95
CA SER A 52 -23.40 -7.52 -3.89
C SER A 52 -22.25 -8.13 -4.71
N GLY A 53 -21.84 -9.35 -4.38
CA GLY A 53 -20.71 -10.02 -5.01
C GLY A 53 -19.40 -9.62 -4.37
N GLU A 54 -18.32 -10.11 -4.95
CA GLU A 54 -17.00 -9.87 -4.42
C GLU A 54 -16.45 -8.52 -4.88
N SER A 55 -16.14 -8.41 -6.17
CA SER A 55 -15.51 -7.23 -6.78
C SER A 55 -15.78 -7.21 -8.29
N LEU A 56 -15.44 -6.11 -8.96
CA LEU A 56 -15.52 -6.02 -10.42
C LEU A 56 -14.44 -6.87 -11.08
N LEU A 57 -14.75 -7.44 -12.25
CA LEU A 57 -13.79 -8.22 -13.05
C LEU A 57 -12.52 -7.41 -13.39
N CYS A 58 -12.67 -6.09 -13.59
CA CYS A 58 -11.55 -5.19 -13.87
C CYS A 58 -10.54 -5.06 -12.71
N GLU A 59 -10.95 -5.29 -11.47
CA GLU A 59 -10.04 -5.25 -10.31
C GLU A 59 -9.15 -6.50 -10.24
N PHE A 60 -9.66 -7.61 -10.80
CA PHE A 60 -9.00 -8.93 -10.77
C PHE A 60 -9.06 -9.59 -12.16
N PRO A 61 -8.38 -9.01 -13.18
CA PRO A 61 -8.43 -9.52 -14.56
C PRO A 61 -7.83 -10.93 -14.70
N PHE A 62 -7.07 -11.39 -13.70
CA PHE A 62 -6.54 -12.75 -13.65
C PHE A 62 -7.52 -13.79 -13.12
N ALA A 63 -8.71 -13.37 -12.66
CA ALA A 63 -9.70 -14.23 -12.01
C ALA A 63 -10.76 -14.76 -12.98
N SER A 64 -10.77 -14.30 -14.24
CA SER A 64 -11.82 -14.53 -15.24
C SER A 64 -12.15 -16.00 -15.54
N SER A 65 -11.27 -16.95 -15.17
CA SER A 65 -11.35 -18.36 -15.58
C SER A 65 -11.16 -19.36 -14.44
N GLY A 66 -11.31 -18.95 -13.18
CA GLY A 66 -11.16 -19.87 -12.05
C GLY A 66 -12.35 -20.81 -11.88
N LYS A 67 -12.10 -22.10 -11.57
CA LYS A 67 -13.15 -23.13 -11.36
C LYS A 67 -14.19 -22.78 -10.28
N ASN A 68 -13.85 -21.89 -9.34
CA ASN A 68 -14.70 -21.51 -8.21
C ASN A 68 -15.38 -20.14 -8.38
N LEU A 69 -15.37 -19.60 -9.61
CA LEU A 69 -15.83 -18.26 -9.92
C LEU A 69 -16.98 -18.28 -10.93
N LYS A 70 -17.95 -17.39 -10.71
CA LYS A 70 -18.97 -17.05 -11.70
C LYS A 70 -18.97 -15.54 -11.90
N VAL A 71 -19.14 -15.11 -13.15
CA VAL A 71 -19.23 -13.69 -13.52
C VAL A 71 -20.69 -13.37 -13.82
N TRP A 72 -21.22 -12.31 -13.19
CA TRP A 72 -22.55 -11.81 -13.48
C TRP A 72 -22.50 -10.28 -13.51
N ASN A 73 -22.96 -9.68 -14.61
CA ASN A 73 -22.95 -8.23 -14.83
C ASN A 73 -21.61 -7.56 -14.49
N GLY A 74 -20.50 -8.12 -14.99
CA GLY A 74 -19.15 -7.59 -14.73
C GLY A 74 -18.62 -7.75 -13.30
N LYS A 75 -19.40 -8.37 -12.40
CA LYS A 75 -19.01 -8.67 -11.01
C LYS A 75 -18.65 -10.13 -10.84
N LEU A 76 -17.68 -10.38 -9.97
CA LEU A 76 -17.20 -11.71 -9.58
C LEU A 76 -17.98 -12.23 -8.38
N TYR A 77 -18.38 -13.49 -8.45
CA TYR A 77 -19.02 -14.20 -7.35
C TYR A 77 -18.37 -15.55 -7.18
N HIS A 78 -18.48 -16.08 -5.96
CA HIS A 78 -18.15 -17.48 -5.72
C HIS A 78 -19.16 -18.38 -6.43
N HIS A 79 -18.72 -19.52 -6.98
CA HIS A 79 -19.59 -20.52 -7.62
C HIS A 79 -20.79 -20.87 -6.72
N ASN A 80 -20.53 -21.18 -5.45
CA ASN A 80 -21.55 -21.53 -4.44
C ASN A 80 -22.33 -20.33 -3.87
N CYS A 81 -22.22 -19.13 -4.44
CA CYS A 81 -23.00 -17.99 -3.98
C CYS A 81 -24.48 -18.21 -4.29
N LYS A 82 -25.33 -18.21 -3.26
CA LYS A 82 -26.80 -18.38 -3.37
C LYS A 82 -27.54 -17.14 -3.90
N GLY A 83 -26.83 -16.07 -4.25
CA GLY A 83 -27.43 -14.81 -4.71
C GLY A 83 -27.91 -13.90 -3.59
N THR A 84 -28.23 -14.44 -2.41
CA THR A 84 -28.63 -13.67 -1.21
C THR A 84 -27.48 -13.50 -0.22
N SER A 85 -27.61 -12.50 0.66
CA SER A 85 -26.75 -12.31 1.82
C SER A 85 -27.56 -12.34 3.11
N SER A 86 -26.89 -12.47 4.26
CA SER A 86 -27.55 -12.27 5.56
C SER A 86 -27.96 -10.80 5.68
N GLN A 87 -29.06 -10.50 6.38
CA GLN A 87 -29.69 -9.16 6.42
C GLN A 87 -28.71 -7.99 6.69
N ASP A 88 -27.64 -8.20 7.44
CA ASP A 88 -26.68 -7.13 7.78
C ASP A 88 -25.42 -7.08 6.91
N GLU A 89 -25.11 -8.14 6.15
CA GLU A 89 -23.89 -8.16 5.33
C GLU A 89 -24.21 -7.92 3.86
N ARG A 90 -23.50 -6.98 3.21
CA ARG A 90 -23.61 -6.76 1.75
C ARG A 90 -23.16 -7.97 0.92
N ARG A 91 -22.50 -8.98 1.51
CA ARG A 91 -21.90 -10.12 0.80
C ARG A 91 -22.15 -11.40 1.57
N CYS A 92 -22.35 -12.52 0.85
CA CYS A 92 -22.36 -13.83 1.50
C CYS A 92 -20.95 -14.27 1.92
N MET A 93 -20.87 -15.20 2.87
CA MET A 93 -19.60 -15.73 3.38
C MET A 93 -18.69 -16.29 2.28
N SER A 94 -19.24 -17.01 1.30
CA SER A 94 -18.44 -17.54 0.19
C SER A 94 -17.78 -16.44 -0.66
N CYS A 95 -18.50 -15.35 -0.94
CA CYS A 95 -17.94 -14.20 -1.63
C CYS A 95 -16.92 -13.45 -0.74
N LYS A 96 -17.17 -13.33 0.56
CA LYS A 96 -16.22 -12.75 1.53
C LYS A 96 -14.88 -13.49 1.55
N TYR A 97 -14.91 -14.82 1.56
CA TYR A 97 -13.69 -15.63 1.46
C TYR A 97 -13.00 -15.50 0.09
N LEU A 98 -13.79 -15.45 -0.98
CA LEU A 98 -13.29 -15.23 -2.32
C LEU A 98 -12.48 -13.92 -2.42
N ARG A 99 -12.92 -12.82 -1.78
CA ARG A 99 -12.13 -11.57 -1.66
C ARG A 99 -10.73 -11.84 -1.23
N LYS A 100 -10.61 -12.54 -0.10
CA LYS A 100 -9.36 -12.74 0.61
C LYS A 100 -8.42 -13.57 -0.26
N LEU A 101 -8.95 -14.58 -0.94
CA LEU A 101 -8.21 -15.40 -1.90
C LEU A 101 -7.70 -14.56 -3.08
N LEU A 102 -8.54 -13.74 -3.71
CA LEU A 102 -8.17 -12.91 -4.85
C LEU A 102 -7.13 -11.84 -4.48
N VAL A 103 -7.29 -11.19 -3.32
CA VAL A 103 -6.33 -10.22 -2.79
C VAL A 103 -4.98 -10.90 -2.51
N ASN A 104 -4.99 -12.07 -1.88
CA ASN A 104 -3.77 -12.83 -1.60
C ASN A 104 -3.07 -13.27 -2.89
N GLN A 105 -3.83 -13.73 -3.89
CA GLN A 105 -3.27 -14.14 -5.18
C GLN A 105 -2.64 -12.94 -5.92
N ARG A 106 -3.27 -11.77 -5.88
CA ARG A 106 -2.69 -10.52 -6.42
C ARG A 106 -1.39 -10.17 -5.72
N TYR A 107 -1.36 -10.25 -4.39
CA TYR A 107 -0.16 -9.99 -3.61
C TYR A 107 0.98 -10.97 -3.93
N GLN A 108 0.68 -12.26 -4.02
CA GLN A 108 1.67 -13.29 -4.37
C GLN A 108 2.21 -13.08 -5.79
N LYS A 109 1.33 -12.80 -6.77
CA LYS A 109 1.76 -12.48 -8.14
C LYS A 109 2.65 -11.25 -8.19
N LYS A 110 2.35 -10.20 -7.42
CA LYS A 110 3.26 -9.04 -7.28
C LYS A 110 4.60 -9.43 -6.67
N LYS A 111 4.59 -10.30 -5.64
CA LYS A 111 5.81 -10.78 -4.97
C LYS A 111 6.67 -11.66 -5.88
N THR A 112 6.08 -12.46 -6.76
CA THR A 112 6.82 -13.34 -7.68
C THR A 112 7.25 -12.64 -8.96
N ALA A 113 6.44 -11.71 -9.51
CA ALA A 113 6.77 -10.95 -10.70
C ALA A 113 8.02 -10.05 -10.55
N GLY A 114 8.44 -9.76 -9.31
CA GLY A 114 9.61 -8.92 -9.01
C GLY A 114 10.81 -9.64 -8.41
N LYS A 115 10.86 -10.99 -8.38
CA LYS A 115 12.05 -11.69 -7.86
C LYS A 115 13.18 -11.63 -8.89
N LEU A 116 13.91 -10.52 -8.89
CA LEU A 116 15.26 -10.43 -9.45
C LEU A 116 16.05 -11.66 -8.99
N THR A 117 16.66 -12.38 -9.94
CA THR A 117 17.53 -13.53 -9.66
C THR A 117 18.61 -13.12 -8.66
N HIS A 118 19.11 -14.07 -7.86
CA HIS A 118 20.20 -13.80 -6.91
C HIS A 118 21.39 -13.11 -7.60
N ALA A 119 21.68 -13.48 -8.85
CA ALA A 119 22.70 -12.83 -9.68
C ALA A 119 22.40 -11.34 -9.95
N THR A 120 21.18 -10.99 -10.37
CA THR A 120 20.80 -9.57 -10.57
C THR A 120 20.82 -8.76 -9.28
N LYS A 121 20.38 -9.34 -8.15
CA LYS A 121 20.47 -8.67 -6.84
C LYS A 121 21.92 -8.42 -6.41
N LEU A 122 22.80 -9.39 -6.64
CA LEU A 122 24.23 -9.26 -6.34
C LEU A 122 24.88 -8.17 -7.19
N LYS A 123 24.58 -8.13 -8.50
CA LYS A 123 25.06 -7.08 -9.41
C LYS A 123 24.61 -5.68 -8.96
N ALA A 124 23.34 -5.52 -8.61
CA ALA A 124 22.82 -4.24 -8.12
C ALA A 124 23.53 -3.80 -6.82
N LYS A 125 23.69 -4.71 -5.85
CA LYS A 125 24.43 -4.41 -4.60
C LYS A 125 25.89 -4.06 -4.86
N ALA A 126 26.57 -4.79 -5.75
CA ALA A 126 27.95 -4.51 -6.11
C ALA A 126 28.10 -3.12 -6.75
N GLN A 127 27.15 -2.71 -7.60
CA GLN A 127 27.14 -1.37 -8.20
C GLN A 127 26.93 -0.28 -7.14
N THR A 128 25.99 -0.49 -6.20
CA THR A 128 25.77 0.44 -5.08
C THR A 128 27.03 0.58 -4.22
N LEU A 129 27.71 -0.52 -3.90
CA LEU A 129 28.97 -0.49 -3.15
C LEU A 129 30.08 0.27 -3.88
N ARG A 130 30.20 0.09 -5.21
CA ARG A 130 31.16 0.85 -6.02
C ARG A 130 30.89 2.36 -5.97
N ARG A 131 29.63 2.77 -6.12
CA ARG A 131 29.22 4.18 -6.03
C ARG A 131 29.52 4.76 -4.65
N LEU A 132 29.22 4.03 -3.57
CA LEU A 132 29.52 4.44 -2.21
C LEU A 132 31.03 4.61 -1.97
N ARG A 133 31.85 3.66 -2.41
CA ARG A 133 33.32 3.76 -2.32
C ARG A 133 33.85 4.99 -3.04
N ASN A 134 33.34 5.26 -4.24
CA ASN A 134 33.75 6.46 -4.98
C ASN A 134 33.35 7.74 -4.24
N LYS A 135 32.13 7.78 -3.69
CA LYS A 135 31.66 8.93 -2.90
C LYS A 135 32.54 9.15 -1.65
N VAL A 136 32.88 8.10 -0.92
CA VAL A 136 33.78 8.18 0.24
C VAL A 136 35.13 8.74 -0.19
N LYS A 137 35.73 8.21 -1.26
CA LYS A 137 37.02 8.71 -1.77
C LYS A 137 36.97 10.20 -2.13
N THR A 138 35.89 10.65 -2.78
CA THR A 138 35.71 12.07 -3.10
C THR A 138 35.60 12.91 -1.83
N LEU A 139 34.83 12.47 -0.84
CA LEU A 139 34.71 13.17 0.43
C LEU A 139 36.05 13.24 1.18
N ASP A 140 36.83 12.16 1.19
CA ASP A 140 38.16 12.14 1.79
C ASP A 140 39.10 13.17 1.13
N GLN A 141 39.05 13.27 -0.20
CA GLN A 141 39.80 14.28 -0.96
C GLN A 141 39.33 15.70 -0.62
N THR A 142 38.02 15.93 -0.54
CA THR A 142 37.47 17.24 -0.15
C THR A 142 37.88 17.61 1.26
N ILE A 143 37.83 16.69 2.22
CA ILE A 143 38.28 16.92 3.61
C ILE A 143 39.77 17.25 3.64
N ALA A 144 40.60 16.53 2.88
CA ALA A 144 42.04 16.81 2.81
C ALA A 144 42.32 18.21 2.27
N GLN A 145 41.61 18.61 1.20
CA GLN A 145 41.73 19.95 0.63
C GLN A 145 41.29 21.03 1.62
N LEU A 146 40.13 20.86 2.27
CA LEU A 146 39.63 21.81 3.27
C LEU A 146 40.57 21.95 4.48
N LYS A 147 41.31 20.90 4.85
CA LYS A 147 42.33 20.99 5.90
C LYS A 147 43.49 21.87 5.48
N LEU A 148 43.99 21.71 4.25
CA LEU A 148 45.05 22.56 3.72
C LEU A 148 44.61 24.03 3.62
N GLU A 149 43.41 24.28 3.06
CA GLU A 149 42.85 25.62 2.98
C GLU A 149 42.67 26.26 4.37
N ASN A 150 42.28 25.48 5.38
CA ASN A 150 42.18 25.96 6.76
C ASN A 150 43.54 26.22 7.43
N GLU A 151 44.58 25.47 7.06
CA GLU A 151 45.95 25.71 7.54
C GLU A 151 46.56 26.98 6.93
N GLU A 152 46.18 27.33 5.71
CA GLU A 152 46.59 28.56 5.03
C GLU A 152 45.90 29.83 5.57
N ILE A 153 44.73 29.70 6.22
CA ILE A 153 44.03 30.85 6.80
C ILE A 153 44.72 31.30 8.09
N GLU A 154 45.32 32.49 8.05
CA GLU A 154 45.89 33.14 9.22
C GLU A 154 44.81 33.40 10.29
N LYS A 155 45.09 33.04 11.55
CA LYS A 155 44.13 33.18 12.67
C LYS A 155 43.62 34.62 12.84
N SER A 156 44.44 35.61 12.49
CA SER A 156 44.08 37.03 12.50
C SER A 156 42.99 37.36 11.48
N ALA A 157 43.06 36.79 10.28
CA ALA A 157 42.07 36.97 9.22
C ALA A 157 40.71 36.32 9.57
N LEU A 158 40.73 35.18 10.26
CA LEU A 158 39.51 34.54 10.77
C LEU A 158 38.82 35.39 11.84
N LEU A 159 39.58 35.91 12.81
CA LEU A 159 39.05 36.80 13.84
C LEU A 159 38.47 38.08 13.25
N GLY A 160 39.14 38.67 12.25
CA GLY A 160 38.61 39.84 11.53
C GLY A 160 37.30 39.58 10.76
N LYS A 161 37.03 38.33 10.35
CA LYS A 161 35.74 37.94 9.76
C LYS A 161 34.66 37.73 10.83
N ILE A 162 35.01 37.09 11.95
CA ILE A 162 34.09 36.93 13.10
C ILE A 162 33.68 38.31 13.64
N ASP A 163 34.58 39.28 13.61
CA ASP A 163 34.27 40.62 14.10
C ASP A 163 33.26 41.41 13.28
N LYS A 164 33.07 41.04 12.01
CA LYS A 164 32.05 41.64 11.13
C LYS A 164 30.65 41.06 11.35
N LEU A 165 30.52 39.97 12.10
CA LEU A 165 29.24 39.34 12.37
C LEU A 165 28.43 40.11 13.43
N PRO A 166 27.09 40.08 13.36
CA PRO A 166 26.22 40.60 14.42
C PRO A 166 26.56 40.03 15.79
N SER A 167 26.47 40.86 16.85
CA SER A 167 26.83 40.51 18.22
C SER A 167 26.15 39.24 18.74
N LYS A 168 24.90 38.97 18.31
CA LYS A 168 24.14 37.76 18.63
C LYS A 168 24.73 36.47 18.04
N GLN A 169 25.48 36.57 16.94
CA GLN A 169 26.08 35.43 16.23
C GLN A 169 27.55 35.20 16.62
N LYS A 170 28.25 36.23 17.10
CA LYS A 170 29.66 36.11 17.53
C LYS A 170 29.83 35.10 18.67
N ASN A 171 29.00 35.20 19.71
CA ASN A 171 29.12 34.37 20.92
C ASN A 171 28.94 32.87 20.65
N PRO A 172 27.88 32.41 19.94
CA PRO A 172 27.74 31.01 19.57
C PRO A 172 28.93 30.47 18.77
N ILE A 173 29.41 31.23 17.78
CA ILE A 173 30.53 30.83 16.93
C ILE A 173 31.81 30.67 17.74
N MET A 174 32.11 31.61 18.65
CA MET A 174 33.26 31.53 19.54
C MET A 174 33.16 30.34 20.51
N GLN A 175 31.97 30.08 21.08
CA GLN A 175 31.73 28.92 21.95
C GLN A 175 31.95 27.59 21.23
N CYS A 176 31.55 27.50 19.95
CA CYS A 176 31.83 26.34 19.10
C CYS A 176 33.36 26.13 18.94
N PHE A 177 34.10 27.17 18.57
CA PHE A 177 35.57 27.08 18.46
C PHE A 177 36.26 26.70 19.77
N GLU A 178 35.80 27.24 20.90
CA GLU A 178 36.32 26.90 22.23
C GLU A 178 36.01 25.46 22.63
N ALA A 179 34.80 24.98 22.37
CA ALA A 179 34.38 23.61 22.67
C ALA A 179 35.24 22.58 21.92
N VAL A 180 35.64 22.87 20.68
CA VAL A 180 36.53 22.01 19.88
C VAL A 180 37.98 22.07 20.35
N ARG A 181 38.46 23.23 20.81
CA ARG A 181 39.82 23.37 21.34
C ARG A 181 40.03 22.62 22.64
N ARG A 182 38.99 22.41 23.44
CA ARG A 182 39.08 21.61 24.67
C ARG A 182 39.33 20.14 24.30
N LYS A 183 40.55 19.65 24.53
CA LYS A 183 40.85 18.21 24.49
C LYS A 183 39.96 17.49 25.51
N SER A 184 38.97 16.75 25.03
CA SER A 184 38.14 15.90 25.89
C SER A 184 39.01 14.87 26.60
N ARG A 185 38.87 14.76 27.93
CA ARG A 185 39.45 13.68 28.74
C ARG A 185 38.87 12.30 28.39
N ASN A 186 37.71 12.25 27.72
CA ASN A 186 36.98 11.02 27.37
C ASN A 186 36.92 10.75 25.86
N ALA A 187 38.00 11.06 25.13
CA ALA A 187 38.26 10.59 23.76
C ALA A 187 37.24 10.94 22.65
N VAL A 188 36.21 11.75 22.91
CA VAL A 188 35.38 12.32 21.85
C VAL A 188 35.97 13.65 21.45
N ARG A 189 36.85 13.63 20.43
CA ARG A 189 37.19 14.85 19.68
C ARG A 189 35.94 15.23 18.90
N TYR A 190 35.36 16.39 19.17
CA TYR A 190 34.35 16.95 18.27
C TYR A 190 34.97 17.05 16.89
N ASN A 191 34.42 16.30 15.94
CA ASN A 191 34.92 16.29 14.57
C ASN A 191 34.72 17.70 13.99
N PRO A 192 35.75 18.32 13.37
CA PRO A 192 35.57 19.57 12.63
C PRO A 192 34.36 19.56 11.67
N ASP A 193 34.01 18.39 11.12
CA ASP A 193 32.82 18.21 10.27
C ASP A 193 31.49 18.47 11.02
N TRP A 194 31.40 18.07 12.29
CA TRP A 194 30.22 18.30 13.13
C TRP A 194 30.00 19.80 13.40
N MET A 195 31.08 20.58 13.47
CA MET A 195 30.99 22.03 13.62
C MET A 195 30.52 22.73 12.36
N LEU A 196 31.00 22.30 11.18
CA LEU A 196 30.53 22.83 9.90
C LEU A 196 29.04 22.60 9.74
N GLU A 197 28.55 21.40 10.13
CA GLU A 197 27.11 21.11 10.18
C GLU A 197 26.35 22.05 11.14
N CYS A 198 26.87 22.32 12.35
CA CYS A 198 26.24 23.25 13.29
C CYS A 198 26.22 24.71 12.79
N VAL A 199 27.27 25.17 12.11
CA VAL A 199 27.33 26.53 11.56
C VAL A 199 26.40 26.68 10.35
N ILE A 200 26.33 25.66 9.48
CA ILE A 200 25.45 25.65 8.31
C ILE A 200 23.97 25.57 8.73
N MET A 201 23.63 24.81 9.78
CA MET A 201 22.24 24.64 10.25
C MET A 201 21.69 25.83 11.07
N HIS A 202 22.52 26.83 11.39
CA HIS A 202 22.11 28.02 12.15
C HIS A 202 22.17 29.35 11.37
N MET A 203 22.53 29.31 10.08
CA MET A 203 22.21 30.41 9.15
C MET A 203 20.83 30.19 8.53
#